data_AF-F7ZIZ9-F1
#
_entry.id   AF-F7ZIZ9-F1
#
_cell.length_a   1.000
_cell.length_b   1.000
_cell.length_c   1.000
_cell.angle_alpha   90.00
_cell.angle_beta   90.00
_cell.angle_gamma   90.00
#
_symmetry.space_group_name_H-M   'P 1'
#
loop_
_entity.id
_entity.type
_entity.pdbx_description
1 polymer ?
#
loop_
_entity_poly.entity_id
_entity_poly.type
_entity_poly.pdbx_seq_one_letter_code
_entity_poly.pdbx_strand_id
1 'polypeptide(L)'
;MTPELTVLALAALLQVAQMGAYSVAGNMQIDAKTAFGPRDTPVHLTGVAARLQRAMNNHFEGLILFSIAVGVVSISGQSTGFTAACAWVYLAARIAYVPAYAFGLSPWRSVIWMIGVAATTALLIAGLI
;
A
#
# COMPACT_ATOMS: atom_id res chain seq x y z
N MET A 1 -20.80 4.65 -5.93
CA MET A 1 -19.67 3.73 -5.69
C MET A 1 -19.90 3.02 -4.39
N THR A 2 -19.61 1.71 -4.33
CA THR A 2 -19.60 0.99 -3.05
C THR A 2 -18.50 1.54 -2.14
N PRO A 3 -18.61 1.41 -0.81
CA PRO A 3 -17.54 1.82 0.10
C PRO A 3 -16.19 1.22 -0.27
N GLU A 4 -16.15 -0.06 -0.66
CA GLU A 4 -14.95 -0.79 -1.06
C GLU A 4 -14.27 -0.16 -2.28
N LEU A 5 -15.03 0.25 -3.30
CA LEU A 5 -14.48 0.94 -4.47
C LEU A 5 -13.93 2.33 -4.12
N THR A 6 -14.61 3.05 -3.23
CA THR A 6 -14.09 4.34 -2.72
C THR A 6 -12.76 4.14 -2.01
N VAL A 7 -12.67 3.14 -1.14
CA VAL A 7 -11.42 2.81 -0.44
C VAL A 7 -10.33 2.37 -1.41
N LEU A 8 -10.65 1.57 -2.43
CA LEU A 8 -9.68 1.17 -3.46
C LEU A 8 -9.09 2.38 -4.19
N ALA A 9 -9.94 3.35 -4.56
CA ALA A 9 -9.48 4.59 -5.17
C ALA A 9 -8.55 5.38 -4.22
N LEU A 10 -8.92 5.50 -2.94
CA LEU A 10 -8.09 6.17 -1.93
C LEU A 10 -6.76 5.44 -1.69
N ALA A 11 -6.75 4.11 -1.67
CA ALA A 11 -5.55 3.31 -1.53
C ALA A 11 -4.63 3.47 -2.76
N ALA A 12 -5.19 3.56 -3.97
CA ALA A 12 -4.42 3.87 -5.17
C ALA A 12 -3.80 5.28 -5.10
N LEU A 13 -4.54 6.29 -4.63
CA LEU A 13 -3.99 7.63 -4.40
C LEU A 13 -2.89 7.64 -3.33
N LEU A 14 -3.04 6.86 -2.26
CA LEU A 14 -2.00 6.66 -1.26
C LEU A 14 -0.75 5.98 -1.87
N GLN A 15 -0.91 5.09 -2.83
CA GLN A 15 0.22 4.50 -3.56
C GLN A 15 0.94 5.55 -4.42
N VAL A 16 0.20 6.40 -5.12
CA VAL A 16 0.77 7.54 -5.88
C VAL A 16 1.55 8.47 -4.94
N ALA A 17 1.00 8.78 -3.76
CA ALA A 17 1.70 9.59 -2.76
C ALA A 17 3.01 8.94 -2.29
N GLN A 18 3.03 7.62 -2.09
CA GLN A 18 4.24 6.87 -1.73
C GLN A 18 5.28 6.89 -2.86
N MET A 19 4.86 6.78 -4.12
CA MET A 19 5.76 6.92 -5.27
C MET A 19 6.42 8.30 -5.28
N GLY A 20 5.64 9.36 -5.03
CA GLY A 20 6.17 10.72 -4.89
C GLY A 20 7.17 10.85 -3.74
N ALA A 21 6.81 10.35 -2.54
CA ALA A 21 7.67 10.41 -1.36
C ALA A 21 9.00 9.65 -1.56
N TYR A 22 8.94 8.45 -2.13
CA TYR A 22 10.12 7.67 -2.50
C TYR A 22 10.97 8.39 -3.55
N SER A 23 10.35 8.93 -4.61
CA SER A 23 11.04 9.64 -5.69
C SER A 23 11.81 10.86 -5.17
N VAL A 24 11.17 11.70 -4.37
CA VAL A 24 11.81 12.87 -3.76
C VAL A 24 12.96 12.46 -2.85
N ALA A 25 12.73 11.53 -1.92
CA ALA A 25 13.76 11.09 -0.97
C ALA A 25 14.94 10.38 -1.66
N GLY A 26 14.68 9.60 -2.71
CA GLY A 26 15.70 8.91 -3.50
C GLY A 26 16.53 9.88 -4.33
N ASN A 27 15.89 10.84 -5.00
CA ASN A 27 16.58 11.84 -5.83
C ASN A 27 17.49 12.76 -5.01
N MET A 28 17.22 12.94 -3.70
CA MET A 28 18.11 13.67 -2.79
C MET A 28 19.43 12.92 -2.49
N GLN A 29 19.55 11.64 -2.83
CA GLN A 29 20.74 10.82 -2.58
C GLN A 29 21.61 10.57 -3.83
N ILE A 30 21.17 11.04 -5.00
CA ILE A 30 21.84 10.80 -6.29
C ILE A 30 22.00 12.10 -7.08
N ASP A 31 22.94 12.12 -8.02
CA ASP A 31 23.12 13.26 -8.91
C ASP A 31 22.04 13.33 -10.00
N ALA A 32 21.89 14.50 -10.62
CA ALA A 32 20.86 14.74 -11.62
C ALA A 32 20.98 13.82 -12.84
N LYS A 33 22.21 13.47 -13.28
CA LYS A 33 22.41 12.58 -14.42
C LYS A 33 21.89 11.18 -14.08
N THR A 34 22.12 10.70 -12.87
CA THR A 34 21.57 9.42 -12.40
C THR A 34 20.05 9.48 -12.22
N ALA A 35 19.50 10.59 -11.70
CA ALA A 35 18.07 10.74 -11.46
C ALA A 35 17.23 10.77 -12.76
N PHE A 36 17.73 11.44 -13.80
CA PHE A 36 17.08 11.55 -15.11
C PHE A 36 17.56 10.51 -16.13
N GLY A 37 18.61 9.76 -15.80
CA GLY A 37 19.21 8.76 -16.66
C GLY A 37 18.50 7.41 -16.64
N PRO A 38 18.87 6.51 -17.56
CA PRO A 38 18.36 5.14 -17.58
C PRO A 38 18.83 4.38 -16.32
N ARG A 39 17.97 3.51 -15.79
CA ARG A 39 18.21 2.75 -14.54
C ARG A 39 19.00 1.46 -14.77
N ASP A 40 19.88 1.45 -15.76
CA ASP A 40 20.68 0.27 -16.14
C ASP A 40 21.71 -0.07 -15.06
N THR A 41 22.20 0.95 -14.34
CA THR A 41 23.04 0.77 -13.15
C THR A 41 22.18 0.85 -11.88
N PRO A 42 22.22 -0.15 -10.99
CA PRO A 42 21.45 -0.12 -9.75
C PRO A 42 21.82 1.06 -8.86
N VAL A 43 20.80 1.76 -8.36
CA VAL A 43 20.97 2.83 -7.35
C VAL A 43 20.79 2.23 -5.96
N HIS A 44 21.81 2.37 -5.12
CA HIS A 44 21.77 1.93 -3.73
C HIS A 44 21.35 3.08 -2.81
N LEU A 45 20.08 3.06 -2.40
CA LEU A 45 19.55 4.02 -1.44
C LEU A 45 19.81 3.58 0.00
N THR A 46 19.92 4.56 0.89
CA THR A 46 20.15 4.33 2.32
C THR A 46 19.10 5.03 3.19
N GLY A 47 19.04 4.65 4.47
CA GLY A 47 18.21 5.31 5.47
C GLY A 47 16.71 5.34 5.12
N VAL A 48 16.11 6.52 5.24
CA VAL A 48 14.66 6.73 5.02
C VAL A 48 14.25 6.50 3.56
N ALA A 49 15.06 6.91 2.58
CA ALA A 49 14.74 6.70 1.16
C ALA A 49 14.59 5.21 0.81
N ALA A 50 15.54 4.39 1.29
CA ALA A 50 15.48 2.94 1.13
C ALA A 50 14.27 2.31 1.85
N ARG A 51 13.91 2.84 3.02
CA ARG A 51 12.72 2.40 3.78
C ARG A 51 11.42 2.76 3.07
N LEU A 52 11.32 3.96 2.50
CA LEU A 52 10.17 4.39 1.69
C LEU A 52 10.01 3.54 0.42
N GLN A 53 11.12 3.18 -0.24
CA GLN A 53 11.09 2.26 -1.38
C GLN A 53 10.45 0.91 -1.02
N ARG A 54 10.88 0.32 0.11
CA ARG A 54 10.34 -0.95 0.59
C ARG A 54 8.88 -0.83 1.04
N ALA A 55 8.50 0.27 1.68
CA ALA A 55 7.11 0.53 2.05
C ALA A 55 6.20 0.63 0.81
N MET A 56 6.63 1.39 -0.20
CA MET A 56 5.93 1.55 -1.49
C MET A 56 5.77 0.20 -2.21
N ASN A 57 6.84 -0.60 -2.30
CA ASN A 57 6.79 -1.92 -2.94
C ASN A 57 5.87 -2.87 -2.18
N ASN A 58 5.91 -2.87 -0.85
CA ASN A 58 5.00 -3.68 -0.04
C ASN A 58 3.52 -3.27 -0.22
N HIS A 59 3.25 -1.98 -0.41
CA HIS A 59 1.88 -1.55 -0.71
C HIS A 59 1.46 -1.91 -2.14
N PHE A 60 2.36 -1.94 -3.14
CA PHE A 60 2.03 -2.53 -4.45
C PHE A 60 1.61 -4.00 -4.33
N GLU A 61 2.39 -4.82 -3.62
CA GLU A 61 2.06 -6.24 -3.38
C GLU A 61 0.68 -6.40 -2.70
N GLY A 62 0.43 -5.60 -1.66
CA GLY A 62 -0.84 -5.62 -0.94
C GLY A 62 -2.02 -5.10 -1.76
N LEU A 63 -1.79 -4.05 -2.56
CA LEU A 63 -2.83 -3.40 -3.36
C LEU A 63 -3.33 -4.33 -4.46
N ILE A 64 -2.49 -5.18 -5.05
CA ILE A 64 -2.92 -6.18 -6.03
C ILE A 64 -4.00 -7.09 -5.44
N LEU A 65 -3.74 -7.69 -4.28
CA LEU A 65 -4.70 -8.58 -3.61
C LEU A 65 -5.95 -7.83 -3.15
N PHE A 66 -5.79 -6.63 -2.60
CA PHE A 66 -6.92 -5.79 -2.19
C PHE A 66 -7.81 -5.41 -3.37
N SER A 67 -7.22 -5.09 -4.52
CA SER A 67 -7.96 -4.76 -5.76
C SER A 67 -8.80 -5.93 -6.23
N ILE A 68 -8.25 -7.15 -6.18
CA ILE A 68 -8.98 -8.38 -6.50
C ILE A 68 -10.15 -8.56 -5.52
N ALA A 69 -9.91 -8.40 -4.22
CA ALA A 69 -10.93 -8.56 -3.19
C ALA A 69 -12.11 -7.59 -3.36
N VAL A 70 -11.80 -6.30 -3.56
CA VAL A 70 -12.80 -5.26 -3.85
C VAL A 70 -13.54 -5.56 -5.16
N GLY A 71 -12.82 -6.02 -6.19
CA GLY A 71 -13.40 -6.40 -7.47
C GLY A 71 -14.41 -7.54 -7.33
N VAL A 72 -14.05 -8.62 -6.63
CA VAL A 72 -14.95 -9.76 -6.36
C VAL A 72 -16.24 -9.27 -5.72
N VAL A 73 -16.14 -8.59 -4.58
CA VAL A 73 -17.31 -8.11 -3.80
C VAL A 73 -18.16 -7.13 -4.60
N SER A 74 -17.54 -6.22 -5.35
CA SER A 74 -18.26 -5.16 -6.08
C SER A 74 -18.95 -5.69 -7.33
N ILE A 75 -18.30 -6.60 -8.07
CA ILE A 75 -18.86 -7.19 -9.30
C ILE A 75 -19.97 -8.17 -8.96
N SER A 76 -19.81 -8.96 -7.88
CA SER A 76 -20.82 -9.91 -7.43
C SER A 76 -22.01 -9.26 -6.71
N GLY A 77 -21.94 -7.97 -6.41
CA GLY A 77 -22.97 -7.27 -5.64
C GLY A 77 -23.05 -7.68 -4.16
N GLN A 78 -21.97 -8.21 -3.58
CA GLN A 78 -21.93 -8.73 -2.20
C GLN A 78 -21.41 -7.70 -1.18
N SER A 79 -21.59 -6.41 -1.46
CA SER A 79 -21.19 -5.34 -0.53
C SER A 79 -22.10 -5.34 0.70
N THR A 80 -21.49 -5.37 1.88
CA THR A 80 -22.13 -5.37 3.20
C THR A 80 -21.44 -4.39 4.14
N GLY A 81 -22.00 -4.16 5.32
CA GLY A 81 -21.33 -3.39 6.36
C GLY A 81 -19.97 -4.00 6.80
N PHE A 82 -19.85 -5.33 6.76
CA PHE A 82 -18.62 -6.03 7.11
C PHE A 82 -17.52 -5.82 6.06
N THR A 83 -17.82 -6.02 4.77
CA THR A 83 -16.86 -5.79 3.69
C THR A 83 -16.41 -4.33 3.63
N ALA A 84 -17.33 -3.39 3.88
CA ALA A 84 -17.01 -1.97 4.00
C ALA A 84 -16.04 -1.70 5.16
N ALA A 85 -16.27 -2.30 6.34
CA ALA A 85 -15.37 -2.16 7.49
C ALA A 85 -13.98 -2.73 7.20
N CYS A 86 -13.88 -3.92 6.60
CA CYS A 86 -12.62 -4.52 6.18
C CYS A 86 -11.85 -3.61 5.20
N ALA A 87 -12.53 -2.99 4.23
CA ALA A 87 -11.90 -2.05 3.32
C ALA A 87 -11.29 -0.86 4.08
N TRP A 88 -12.05 -0.21 4.96
CA TRP A 88 -11.52 0.91 5.74
C TRP A 88 -10.37 0.51 6.67
N VAL A 89 -10.41 -0.67 7.27
CA VAL A 89 -9.31 -1.22 8.08
C VAL A 89 -8.06 -1.40 7.22
N TYR A 90 -8.19 -1.93 6.00
CA TYR A 90 -7.06 -2.03 5.07
C TYR A 90 -6.41 -0.66 4.82
N LEU A 91 -7.20 0.37 4.48
CA LEU A 91 -6.66 1.70 4.21
C LEU A 91 -6.00 2.32 5.43
N ALA A 92 -6.64 2.23 6.61
CA ALA A 92 -6.07 2.72 7.85
C ALA A 92 -4.73 2.03 8.18
N ALA A 93 -4.66 0.70 7.98
CA ALA A 93 -3.42 -0.04 8.13
C ALA A 93 -2.33 0.46 7.17
N ARG A 94 -2.67 0.75 5.91
CA ARG A 94 -1.69 1.29 4.95
C ARG A 94 -1.21 2.69 5.33
N ILE A 95 -2.10 3.57 5.78
CA ILE A 95 -1.72 4.90 6.26
C ILE A 95 -0.76 4.81 7.46
N ALA A 96 -1.02 3.90 8.40
CA ALA A 96 -0.16 3.69 9.57
C ALA A 96 1.16 2.97 9.25
N TYR A 97 1.14 2.05 8.26
CA TYR A 97 2.29 1.25 7.89
C TYR A 97 3.43 2.09 7.30
N VAL A 98 3.11 3.07 6.46
CA VAL A 98 4.10 3.93 5.79
C VAL A 98 5.03 4.64 6.79
N PRO A 99 4.54 5.43 7.77
CA PRO A 99 5.40 6.07 8.75
C PRO A 99 6.09 5.04 9.66
N ALA A 100 5.39 3.98 10.07
CA ALA A 100 6.01 2.92 10.88
C ALA A 100 7.23 2.29 10.18
N TYR A 101 7.13 2.07 8.87
CA TYR A 101 8.24 1.58 8.05
C TYR A 101 9.33 2.65 7.90
N ALA A 102 8.97 3.89 7.55
CA ALA A 102 9.92 4.97 7.31
C ALA A 102 10.81 5.25 8.53
N PHE A 103 10.24 5.22 9.73
CA PHE A 103 10.93 5.43 11.01
C PHE A 103 11.53 4.14 11.60
N GLY A 104 11.34 2.98 10.97
CA GLY A 104 11.92 1.72 11.43
C GLY A 104 11.31 1.19 12.73
N LEU A 105 10.02 1.45 12.98
CA LEU A 105 9.34 1.03 14.21
C LEU A 105 9.11 -0.48 14.23
N SER A 106 9.85 -1.17 15.10
CA SER A 106 9.72 -2.61 15.36
C SER A 106 9.13 -2.84 16.76
N PRO A 107 8.15 -3.74 16.96
CA PRO A 107 7.57 -4.68 15.99
C PRO A 107 6.36 -4.13 15.20
N TRP A 108 5.99 -2.86 15.42
CA TRP A 108 4.73 -2.27 14.98
C TRP A 108 4.46 -2.38 13.49
N ARG A 109 5.50 -2.27 12.65
CA ARG A 109 5.38 -2.50 11.20
C ARG A 109 4.70 -3.84 10.90
N SER A 110 5.17 -4.93 11.51
CA SER A 110 4.68 -6.28 11.22
C SER A 110 3.25 -6.50 11.72
N VAL A 111 2.91 -5.92 12.88
CA VAL A 111 1.54 -5.96 13.42
C VAL A 111 0.57 -5.25 12.49
N ILE A 112 0.91 -4.03 12.05
CA ILE A 112 0.06 -3.25 11.14
C ILE A 112 -0.10 -3.97 9.79
N TRP A 113 0.97 -4.56 9.27
CA TRP A 113 0.91 -5.36 8.04
C TRP A 113 -0.07 -6.52 8.16
N MET A 114 -0.03 -7.25 9.28
CA MET A 114 -0.90 -8.39 9.53
C MET A 114 -2.38 -7.98 9.58
N ILE A 115 -2.69 -6.82 10.17
CA ILE A 115 -4.04 -6.25 10.17
C ILE A 115 -4.52 -6.00 8.73
N GLY A 116 -3.66 -5.38 7.90
CA GLY A 116 -3.99 -5.12 6.50
C GLY A 116 -4.22 -6.40 5.70
N VAL A 117 -3.39 -7.43 5.90
CA VAL A 117 -3.55 -8.74 5.25
C VAL A 117 -4.84 -9.42 5.71
N ALA A 118 -5.09 -9.46 7.01
CA ALA A 118 -6.30 -10.07 7.57
C ALA A 118 -7.58 -9.41 7.04
N ALA A 119 -7.59 -8.08 6.91
CA ALA A 119 -8.71 -7.34 6.34
C ALA A 119 -8.96 -7.70 4.86
N THR A 120 -7.91 -7.79 4.05
CA THR A 120 -8.00 -8.22 2.64
C THR A 120 -8.49 -9.66 2.52
N THR A 121 -7.96 -10.57 3.34
CA THR A 121 -8.39 -11.98 3.35
C THR A 121 -9.84 -12.13 3.77
N ALA A 122 -10.28 -11.38 4.79
CA ALA A 122 -11.68 -11.37 5.21
C ALA A 122 -12.63 -10.87 4.11
N LEU A 123 -12.24 -9.84 3.35
CA LEU A 123 -12.98 -9.38 2.18
C LEU A 123 -13.13 -10.47 1.12
N LEU A 124 -12.06 -11.19 0.81
CA LEU A 124 -12.11 -12.29 -0.16
C LEU A 124 -13.05 -13.40 0.30
N ILE A 125 -12.96 -13.81 1.57
CA ILE A 125 -13.81 -14.86 2.13
C ILE A 125 -15.28 -14.42 2.14
N ALA A 126 -15.56 -13.15 2.50
CA ALA A 126 -16.91 -12.60 2.45
C ALA A 126 -17.49 -12.57 1.03
N GLY A 127 -16.66 -12.49 -0.01
CA GLY A 127 -17.10 -12.60 -1.40
C GLY A 127 -17.44 -14.02 -1.86
N LEU A 128 -17.28 -15.05 -1.00
CA LEU A 128 -17.58 -16.45 -1.32
C LEU A 128 -18.87 -16.97 -0.66
N ILE A 129 -19.55 -16.16 0.18
CA ILE A 129 -20.68 -16.58 1.02
C ILE A 129 -21.83 -15.58 0.83
#